data_AF-A0A542AMT7-F1
#
_entry.id   AF-A0A542AMT7-F1
#
_cell.length_a   1.000
_cell.length_b   1.000
_cell.length_c   1.000
_cell.angle_alpha   90.00
_cell.angle_beta   90.00
_cell.angle_gamma   90.00
#
_symmetry.space_group_name_H-M   'P 1'
#
loop_
_entity.id
_entity.type
_entity.pdbx_description
1 polymer ?
#
loop_
_entity_poly.entity_id
_entity_poly.type
_entity_poly.pdbx_seq_one_letter_code
_entity_poly.pdbx_strand_id
1 'polypeptide(L)'
;MNHWKKLCIPLAAAVAIAAFAGCGSVKGGQSSVPASGLGESSQAESQPASSAQSELISSVPVVTPNEPSESQPGPVIDIETDSPEFNALFKKNPIDKQYIAESNKAFSNVEMVDLSNKYAGIWEKEVTSAYGKVTKLATGDALSKIKAEQTAWVNGKTEALKKISDDAYAAGGTMAQVNAASATMDYYRSRAAQIYRQLYSFDQNYTYAFK
;
A
#
# COMPACT_ATOMS: atom_id res chain seq x y z
N MET A 1 16.38 53.78 -11.20
CA MET A 1 15.35 53.14 -12.03
C MET A 1 15.36 51.65 -11.76
N ASN A 2 14.29 50.94 -11.46
CA ASN A 2 12.97 51.24 -10.92
C ASN A 2 12.48 49.90 -10.36
N HIS A 3 11.93 49.93 -9.14
CA HIS A 3 11.13 48.86 -8.59
C HIS A 3 9.97 48.51 -9.53
N TRP A 4 9.61 47.23 -9.67
CA TRP A 4 8.22 46.89 -9.98
C TRP A 4 7.76 45.51 -9.45
N LYS A 5 7.13 45.62 -8.29
CA LYS A 5 5.85 45.01 -7.85
C LYS A 5 5.71 43.49 -7.73
N LYS A 6 5.69 43.10 -6.45
CA LYS A 6 4.78 42.14 -5.82
C LYS A 6 3.38 42.20 -6.43
N LEU A 7 2.80 41.04 -6.79
CA LEU A 7 1.38 40.91 -7.07
C LEU A 7 0.68 40.22 -5.90
N CYS A 8 -0.39 40.86 -5.44
CA CYS A 8 -1.18 40.56 -4.27
C CYS A 8 -2.07 39.32 -4.44
N ILE A 9 -2.23 38.61 -3.33
CA ILE A 9 -3.32 37.70 -3.01
C ILE A 9 -4.61 38.52 -2.79
N PRO A 10 -5.75 38.10 -3.36
CA PRO A 10 -7.04 38.40 -2.76
C PRO A 10 -7.61 37.18 -2.04
N LEU A 11 -7.76 37.38 -0.73
CA LEU A 11 -8.65 36.69 0.18
C LEU A 11 -10.10 36.91 -0.28
N ALA A 12 -10.87 35.84 -0.50
CA ALA A 12 -12.32 35.92 -0.57
C ALA A 12 -12.93 34.69 0.12
N ALA A 13 -13.47 34.94 1.31
CA ALA A 13 -14.30 34.01 2.05
C ALA A 13 -15.69 33.92 1.40
N ALA A 14 -16.21 32.71 1.26
CA ALA A 14 -17.65 32.47 1.14
C ALA A 14 -17.98 31.13 1.82
N VAL A 15 -18.44 31.25 3.06
CA VAL A 15 -19.11 30.20 3.82
C VAL A 15 -20.49 30.00 3.19
N ALA A 16 -20.81 28.78 2.79
CA ALA A 16 -22.17 28.35 2.48
C ALA A 16 -22.45 27.02 3.20
N ILE A 17 -23.13 27.14 4.34
CA ILE A 17 -23.69 26.05 5.12
C ILE A 17 -24.99 25.62 4.44
N ALA A 18 -25.06 24.38 3.95
CA ALA A 18 -26.31 23.74 3.58
C ALA A 18 -26.54 22.54 4.50
N ALA A 19 -27.37 22.75 5.52
CA ALA A 19 -27.88 21.70 6.40
C ALA A 19 -29.02 20.96 5.68
N PHE A 20 -28.85 19.67 5.43
CA PHE A 20 -29.99 18.77 5.22
C PHE A 20 -30.22 17.96 6.49
N ALA A 21 -31.22 18.40 7.25
CA ALA A 21 -31.89 17.61 8.26
C ALA A 21 -32.76 16.56 7.56
N GLY A 22 -32.27 15.32 7.47
CA GLY A 22 -33.05 14.15 7.07
C GLY A 22 -33.32 13.28 8.29
N CYS A 23 -34.43 13.56 8.98
CA CYS A 23 -34.93 12.76 10.09
C CYS A 23 -35.75 11.59 9.53
N GLY A 24 -35.32 10.36 9.77
CA GLY A 24 -36.05 9.15 9.42
C GLY A 24 -35.95 8.14 10.56
N SER A 25 -36.84 8.25 11.54
CA SER A 25 -37.06 7.23 12.56
C SER A 25 -37.95 6.13 11.99
N VAL A 26 -37.46 4.90 11.90
CA VAL A 26 -38.32 3.70 11.92
C VAL A 26 -37.97 2.90 13.17
N LYS A 27 -39.04 2.56 13.87
CA LYS A 27 -39.12 2.07 15.23
C LYS A 27 -39.55 0.61 15.18
N GLY A 28 -38.93 -0.23 16.01
CA GLY A 28 -39.41 -1.56 16.40
C GLY A 28 -39.02 -2.68 15.42
N GLY A 29 -38.62 -3.86 15.85
CA GLY A 29 -38.59 -4.43 17.19
C GLY A 29 -38.62 -5.96 17.07
N GLN A 30 -37.96 -6.60 18.03
CA GLN A 30 -38.14 -7.97 18.49
C GLN A 30 -37.44 -9.14 17.77
N SER A 31 -36.47 -9.64 18.54
CA SER A 31 -35.87 -10.97 18.62
C SER A 31 -36.90 -12.12 18.65
N SER A 32 -36.53 -13.27 18.06
CA SER A 32 -36.56 -14.57 18.73
C SER A 32 -36.02 -15.70 17.82
N VAL A 33 -34.98 -16.39 18.28
CA VAL A 33 -34.60 -17.75 17.88
C VAL A 33 -35.55 -18.75 18.61
N PRO A 34 -35.83 -19.95 18.07
CA PRO A 34 -35.09 -21.18 18.46
C PRO A 34 -34.78 -22.08 17.24
N ALA A 35 -33.61 -22.71 17.12
CA ALA A 35 -33.08 -23.92 17.77
C ALA A 35 -33.59 -25.27 17.20
N SER A 36 -32.60 -26.03 16.72
CA SER A 36 -32.48 -27.50 16.65
C SER A 36 -33.18 -28.28 15.54
N GLY A 37 -32.35 -28.87 14.68
CA GLY A 37 -32.64 -30.08 13.92
C GLY A 37 -31.34 -30.87 13.75
N LEU A 38 -31.12 -31.87 14.62
CA LEU A 38 -30.10 -32.91 14.50
C LEU A 38 -30.37 -33.78 13.27
N GLY A 39 -29.31 -34.14 12.56
CA GLY A 39 -29.32 -35.15 11.51
C GLY A 39 -27.91 -35.70 11.33
N GLU A 40 -27.78 -37.00 11.49
CA GLU A 40 -26.57 -37.77 11.80
C GLU A 40 -26.05 -38.56 10.59
N SER A 41 -24.73 -38.74 10.55
CA SER A 41 -23.94 -39.88 10.03
C SER A 41 -23.53 -40.03 8.55
N SER A 42 -22.20 -40.25 8.42
CA SER A 42 -21.50 -41.22 7.55
C SER A 42 -21.43 -40.90 6.04
N GLN A 43 -20.35 -41.14 5.30
CA GLN A 43 -19.21 -42.05 5.45
C GLN A 43 -18.08 -41.67 4.47
N ALA A 44 -16.94 -42.33 4.67
CA ALA A 44 -15.62 -42.16 4.09
C ALA A 44 -15.41 -42.26 2.56
N GLU A 45 -14.24 -41.73 2.16
CA GLU A 45 -13.26 -42.26 1.21
C GLU A 45 -13.42 -42.01 -0.30
N SER A 46 -12.46 -41.27 -0.89
CA SER A 46 -11.51 -41.77 -1.92
C SER A 46 -10.78 -40.61 -2.62
N GLN A 47 -9.46 -40.52 -2.44
CA GLN A 47 -8.52 -40.13 -3.52
C GLN A 47 -8.27 -41.37 -4.40
N PRO A 48 -7.55 -41.35 -5.57
CA PRO A 48 -6.72 -40.29 -6.15
C PRO A 48 -6.92 -40.07 -7.68
N ALA A 49 -6.24 -39.07 -8.26
CA ALA A 49 -5.28 -39.24 -9.38
C ALA A 49 -5.04 -37.95 -10.16
N SER A 50 -3.76 -37.76 -10.47
CA SER A 50 -3.10 -36.69 -11.21
C SER A 50 -3.41 -36.70 -12.72
N SER A 51 -3.42 -35.54 -13.38
CA SER A 51 -2.54 -35.24 -14.53
C SER A 51 -2.83 -33.92 -15.25
N ALA A 52 -1.72 -33.21 -15.53
CA ALA A 52 -1.38 -32.42 -16.73
C ALA A 52 -2.28 -31.23 -17.13
N GLN A 53 -1.82 -29.99 -16.90
CA GLN A 53 -1.07 -29.12 -17.84
C GLN A 53 -1.88 -28.59 -19.02
N SER A 54 -2.10 -27.27 -19.03
CA SER A 54 -1.73 -26.42 -20.18
C SER A 54 -1.67 -24.95 -19.79
N GLU A 55 -0.70 -24.30 -20.41
CA GLU A 55 -0.07 -23.03 -20.08
C GLU A 55 -0.88 -21.78 -20.48
N LEU A 56 -0.31 -20.64 -20.09
CA LEU A 56 -0.35 -19.31 -20.72
C LEU A 56 -1.31 -18.28 -20.12
N ILE A 57 -0.87 -17.53 -19.10
CA ILE A 57 -1.16 -16.09 -19.06
C ILE A 57 -0.09 -15.27 -18.30
N SER A 58 0.57 -14.37 -19.05
CA SER A 58 1.17 -13.08 -18.64
C SER A 58 2.04 -13.03 -17.38
N SER A 59 3.37 -13.06 -17.58
CA SER A 59 4.39 -12.74 -16.58
C SER A 59 4.31 -11.26 -16.16
N VAL A 60 3.45 -10.98 -15.19
CA VAL A 60 3.61 -9.86 -14.27
C VAL A 60 4.70 -10.28 -13.28
N PRO A 61 5.75 -9.48 -13.00
CA PRO A 61 6.59 -9.75 -11.85
C PRO A 61 5.71 -9.56 -10.60
N VAL A 62 5.20 -10.66 -10.07
CA VAL A 62 4.62 -10.72 -8.73
C VAL A 62 5.76 -10.45 -7.78
N VAL A 63 5.79 -9.23 -7.21
CA VAL A 63 6.56 -8.99 -6.00
C VAL A 63 5.84 -9.77 -4.91
N THR A 64 6.46 -10.83 -4.40
CA THR A 64 5.98 -11.55 -3.22
C THR A 64 6.69 -10.94 -2.03
N PRO A 65 6.01 -10.16 -1.17
CA PRO A 65 6.56 -9.81 0.13
C PRO A 65 6.76 -11.09 0.94
N ASN A 66 7.97 -11.33 1.46
CA ASN A 66 8.14 -12.31 2.52
C ASN A 66 7.39 -11.81 3.78
N GLU A 67 6.66 -12.70 4.44
CA GLU A 67 5.90 -12.41 5.66
C GLU A 67 6.84 -11.89 6.77
N PRO A 68 6.54 -10.75 7.43
CA PRO A 68 7.40 -10.22 8.49
C PRO A 68 7.32 -11.08 9.75
N SER A 69 8.46 -11.21 10.45
CA SER A 69 8.48 -11.66 11.84
C SER A 69 7.83 -10.59 12.73
N GLU A 70 7.05 -11.04 13.71
CA GLU A 70 6.03 -10.27 14.43
C GLU A 70 6.48 -8.89 14.97
N SER A 71 5.68 -7.87 14.61
CA SER A 71 5.35 -6.69 15.43
C SER A 71 6.49 -5.98 16.17
N GLN A 72 7.54 -5.53 15.48
CA GLN A 72 8.42 -4.46 15.95
C GLN A 72 8.70 -3.49 14.77
N PRO A 73 8.96 -2.19 15.01
CA PRO A 73 9.62 -1.32 14.04
C PRO A 73 10.98 -1.96 13.81
N GLY A 74 11.09 -2.57 12.64
CA GLY A 74 12.10 -3.56 12.34
C GLY A 74 12.50 -3.47 10.88
N PRO A 75 13.42 -4.35 10.44
CA PRO A 75 13.94 -4.32 9.08
C PRO A 75 12.80 -4.29 8.07
N VAL A 76 12.95 -3.43 7.07
CA VAL A 76 12.02 -3.38 5.93
C VAL A 76 11.90 -4.76 5.30
N ILE A 77 10.70 -5.12 4.84
CA ILE A 77 10.50 -6.38 4.13
C ILE A 77 11.46 -6.48 2.93
N ASP A 78 11.96 -7.67 2.68
CA ASP A 78 12.72 -7.92 1.47
C ASP A 78 11.78 -7.81 0.25
N ILE A 79 12.23 -7.06 -0.75
CA ILE A 79 11.55 -6.94 -2.03
C ILE A 79 12.37 -7.67 -3.07
N GLU A 80 11.74 -8.66 -3.69
CA GLU A 80 12.29 -9.39 -4.81
C GLU A 80 11.50 -9.07 -6.08
N THR A 81 12.25 -8.75 -7.13
CA THR A 81 11.74 -8.55 -8.49
C THR A 81 12.47 -9.48 -9.45
N ASP A 82 12.08 -9.40 -10.72
CA ASP A 82 12.72 -10.08 -11.85
C ASP A 82 14.15 -9.61 -12.17
N SER A 83 14.66 -8.55 -11.52
CA SER A 83 16.06 -8.10 -11.67
C SER A 83 16.80 -8.13 -10.34
N PRO A 84 17.76 -9.06 -10.16
CA PRO A 84 18.64 -9.08 -8.99
C PRO A 84 19.45 -7.80 -8.81
N GLU A 85 19.87 -7.15 -9.90
CA GLU A 85 20.61 -5.89 -9.88
C GLU A 85 19.74 -4.75 -9.33
N PHE A 86 18.49 -4.68 -9.79
CA PHE A 86 17.51 -3.75 -9.23
C PHE A 86 17.29 -4.04 -7.74
N ASN A 87 17.11 -5.31 -7.35
CA ASN A 87 16.89 -5.68 -5.94
C ASN A 87 18.07 -5.21 -5.08
N ALA A 88 19.31 -5.41 -5.54
CA ALA A 88 20.51 -4.96 -4.84
C ALA A 88 20.64 -3.43 -4.77
N LEU A 89 20.21 -2.71 -5.81
CA LEU A 89 20.15 -1.23 -5.80
C LEU A 89 19.07 -0.72 -4.85
N PHE A 90 17.86 -1.27 -4.93
CA PHE A 90 16.72 -0.88 -4.13
C PHE A 90 16.99 -1.12 -2.64
N LYS A 91 17.65 -2.23 -2.24
CA LYS A 91 18.08 -2.46 -0.85
C LYS A 91 18.99 -1.36 -0.27
N LYS A 92 19.62 -0.54 -1.12
CA LYS A 92 20.51 0.58 -0.71
C LYS A 92 19.81 1.94 -0.73
N ASN A 93 18.48 1.98 -0.89
CA ASN A 93 17.78 3.25 -1.01
C ASN A 93 17.89 4.11 0.27
N PRO A 94 17.94 5.45 0.12
CA PRO A 94 18.16 6.34 1.26
C PRO A 94 16.98 6.39 2.23
N ILE A 95 15.77 6.07 1.76
CA ILE A 95 14.54 6.13 2.57
C ILE A 95 14.55 5.00 3.61
N ASP A 96 14.80 3.76 3.17
CA ASP A 96 14.91 2.60 4.07
C ASP A 96 16.08 2.76 5.03
N LYS A 97 17.22 3.27 4.55
CA LYS A 97 18.37 3.55 5.41
C LYS A 97 17.99 4.50 6.56
N GLN A 98 17.22 5.55 6.27
CA GLN A 98 16.79 6.50 7.28
C GLN A 98 15.67 5.94 8.17
N TYR A 99 14.72 5.18 7.60
CA TYR A 99 13.69 4.49 8.36
C TYR A 99 14.31 3.55 9.39
N ILE A 100 15.24 2.68 8.99
CA ILE A 100 15.92 1.74 9.87
C ILE A 100 16.68 2.49 10.98
N ALA A 101 17.36 3.59 10.64
CA ALA A 101 18.10 4.38 11.61
C ALA A 101 17.20 5.09 12.65
N GLU A 102 16.01 5.54 12.25
CA GLU A 102 15.02 6.15 13.15
C GLU A 102 14.22 5.09 13.93
N SER A 103 13.93 3.95 13.31
CA SER A 103 13.23 2.79 13.87
C SER A 103 13.95 2.25 15.10
N ASN A 104 15.28 2.16 15.06
CA ASN A 104 16.13 1.79 16.19
C ASN A 104 16.07 2.76 17.39
N LYS A 105 15.33 3.87 17.29
CA LYS A 105 15.15 4.88 18.34
C LYS A 105 13.69 5.04 18.78
N ALA A 106 12.75 4.34 18.13
CA ALA A 106 11.34 4.36 18.52
C ALA A 106 11.09 3.30 19.58
N PHE A 107 10.72 3.72 20.81
CA PHE A 107 10.60 2.80 21.96
C PHE A 107 9.17 2.54 22.38
N SER A 108 8.23 3.41 21.99
CA SER A 108 6.81 3.30 22.33
C SER A 108 5.94 3.07 21.11
N ASN A 109 4.84 2.32 21.25
CA ASN A 109 3.91 2.02 20.16
C ASN A 109 3.43 3.27 19.40
N VAL A 110 3.31 4.42 20.08
CA VAL A 110 2.95 5.69 19.44
C VAL A 110 4.06 6.18 18.52
N GLU A 111 5.31 6.20 18.99
CA GLU A 111 6.46 6.58 18.14
C GLU A 111 6.62 5.63 16.95
N MET A 112 6.34 4.35 17.15
CA MET A 112 6.37 3.34 16.09
C MET A 112 5.33 3.62 15.01
N VAL A 113 4.08 3.91 15.41
CA VAL A 113 2.99 4.29 14.50
C VAL A 113 3.33 5.57 13.75
N ASP A 114 3.79 6.61 14.45
CA ASP A 114 4.14 7.89 13.84
C ASP A 114 5.28 7.75 12.84
N LEU A 115 6.28 6.93 13.16
CA LEU A 115 7.39 6.62 12.27
C LEU A 115 6.91 5.90 11.00
N SER A 116 6.14 4.82 11.15
CA SER A 116 5.62 4.09 9.99
C SER A 116 4.73 4.98 9.12
N ASN A 117 3.87 5.81 9.71
CA ASN A 117 3.03 6.76 8.97
C ASN A 117 3.85 7.81 8.22
N LYS A 118 4.92 8.35 8.85
CA LYS A 118 5.86 9.26 8.19
C LYS A 118 6.45 8.62 6.94
N TYR A 119 6.95 7.39 7.05
CA TYR A 119 7.60 6.71 5.92
C TYR A 119 6.61 6.18 4.88
N ALA A 120 5.39 5.81 5.27
CA ALA A 120 4.29 5.54 4.34
C ALA A 120 4.02 6.77 3.44
N GLY A 121 3.94 7.97 4.04
CA GLY A 121 3.74 9.21 3.30
C GLY A 121 4.92 9.59 2.39
N ILE A 122 6.15 9.24 2.77
CA ILE A 122 7.33 9.40 1.90
C ILE A 122 7.22 8.44 0.70
N TRP A 123 6.93 7.16 0.96
CA TRP A 123 6.81 6.16 -0.11
C TRP A 123 5.65 6.45 -1.07
N GLU A 124 4.51 6.97 -0.60
CA GLU A 124 3.42 7.40 -1.47
C GLU A 124 3.84 8.54 -2.42
N LYS A 125 4.65 9.49 -1.93
CA LYS A 125 5.23 10.54 -2.78
C LYS A 125 6.21 9.96 -3.80
N GLU A 126 6.99 8.96 -3.41
CA GLU A 126 7.88 8.25 -4.32
C GLU A 126 7.12 7.49 -5.42
N VAL A 127 5.99 6.85 -5.11
CA VAL A 127 5.11 6.24 -6.13
C VAL A 127 4.74 7.28 -7.20
N THR A 128 4.33 8.47 -6.76
CA THR A 128 3.96 9.57 -7.67
C THR A 128 5.16 10.06 -8.48
N SER A 129 6.31 10.24 -7.83
CA SER A 129 7.53 10.71 -8.52
C SER A 129 8.06 9.69 -9.52
N ALA A 130 8.14 8.42 -9.15
CA ALA A 130 8.64 7.35 -10.01
C ALA A 130 7.72 7.19 -11.22
N TYR A 131 6.40 7.23 -11.01
CA TYR A 131 5.41 7.19 -12.08
C TYR A 131 5.59 8.35 -13.07
N GLY A 132 5.76 9.57 -12.55
CA GLY A 132 6.01 10.74 -13.37
C GLY A 132 7.33 10.69 -14.16
N LYS A 133 8.35 10.00 -13.65
CA LYS A 133 9.63 9.78 -14.36
C LYS A 133 9.48 8.72 -15.45
N VAL A 134 8.95 7.55 -15.11
CA VAL A 134 8.86 6.44 -16.07
C VAL A 134 7.92 6.75 -17.22
N THR A 135 6.81 7.48 -16.99
CA THR A 135 5.87 7.86 -18.05
C THR A 135 6.40 8.92 -19.02
N LYS A 136 7.48 9.63 -18.67
CA LYS A 136 8.19 10.53 -19.59
C LYS A 136 9.18 9.80 -20.49
N LEU A 137 9.62 8.61 -20.09
CA LEU A 137 10.64 7.81 -20.81
C LEU A 137 10.01 6.67 -21.61
N ALA A 138 8.99 6.02 -21.05
CA ALA A 138 8.31 4.90 -21.68
C ALA A 138 7.44 5.35 -22.86
N THR A 139 7.35 4.51 -23.89
CA THR A 139 6.52 4.72 -25.08
C THR A 139 5.77 3.44 -25.45
N GLY A 140 4.81 3.54 -26.38
CA GLY A 140 4.08 2.39 -26.92
C GLY A 140 3.41 1.52 -25.85
N ASP A 141 3.54 0.20 -26.01
CA ASP A 141 2.90 -0.80 -25.14
C ASP A 141 3.40 -0.73 -23.69
N ALA A 142 4.68 -0.41 -23.48
CA ALA A 142 5.23 -0.26 -22.14
C ALA A 142 4.55 0.90 -21.39
N LEU A 143 4.35 2.05 -22.04
CA LEU A 143 3.64 3.18 -21.45
C LEU A 143 2.18 2.84 -21.15
N SER A 144 1.50 2.16 -22.08
CA SER A 144 0.11 1.72 -21.90
C SER A 144 -0.04 0.78 -20.70
N LYS A 145 0.87 -0.21 -20.58
CA LYS A 145 0.90 -1.15 -19.45
C LYS A 145 1.10 -0.43 -18.12
N ILE A 146 2.10 0.45 -18.03
CA ILE A 146 2.40 1.23 -16.81
C ILE A 146 1.19 2.07 -16.37
N LYS A 147 0.52 2.74 -17.31
CA LYS A 147 -0.69 3.55 -17.02
C LYS A 147 -1.86 2.68 -16.53
N ALA A 148 -2.07 1.53 -17.16
CA ALA A 148 -3.13 0.60 -16.77
C ALA A 148 -2.90 0.06 -15.35
N GLU A 149 -1.68 -0.38 -15.05
CA GLU A 149 -1.30 -0.85 -13.71
C GLU A 149 -1.43 0.26 -12.66
N GLN A 150 -1.01 1.48 -12.97
CA GLN A 150 -1.16 2.61 -12.04
C GLN A 150 -2.63 2.93 -11.78
N THR A 151 -3.48 2.88 -12.81
CA THR A 151 -4.92 3.10 -12.67
C THR A 151 -5.56 2.01 -11.80
N ALA A 152 -5.21 0.74 -12.05
CA ALA A 152 -5.70 -0.38 -11.25
C ALA A 152 -5.28 -0.25 -9.78
N TRP A 153 -4.01 0.09 -9.52
CA TRP A 153 -3.52 0.31 -8.16
C TRP A 153 -4.25 1.46 -7.45
N VAL A 154 -4.44 2.61 -8.13
CA VAL A 154 -5.19 3.74 -7.57
C VAL A 154 -6.63 3.35 -7.25
N ASN A 155 -7.31 2.64 -8.15
CA ASN A 155 -8.69 2.20 -7.94
C ASN A 155 -8.83 1.19 -6.80
N GLY A 156 -7.83 0.32 -6.62
CA GLY A 156 -7.79 -0.66 -5.52
C GLY A 156 -7.27 -0.12 -4.18
N LYS A 157 -6.72 1.10 -4.16
CA LYS A 157 -5.99 1.62 -2.99
C LYS A 157 -6.83 1.68 -1.73
N THR A 158 -8.01 2.27 -1.81
CA THR A 158 -8.88 2.46 -0.64
C THR A 158 -9.24 1.12 0.01
N GLU A 159 -9.60 0.12 -0.79
CA GLU A 159 -9.97 -1.20 -0.29
C GLU A 159 -8.76 -1.93 0.31
N ALA A 160 -7.58 -1.86 -0.35
CA ALA A 160 -6.36 -2.47 0.17
C ALA A 160 -5.95 -1.89 1.52
N LEU A 161 -6.00 -0.56 1.67
CA LEU A 161 -5.68 0.10 2.94
C LEU A 161 -6.72 -0.21 4.03
N LYS A 162 -8.00 -0.30 3.66
CA LYS A 162 -9.04 -0.73 4.59
C LYS A 162 -8.78 -2.15 5.08
N LYS A 163 -8.45 -3.07 4.18
CA LYS A 163 -8.12 -4.46 4.51
C LYS A 163 -6.93 -4.55 5.46
N ILE A 164 -5.85 -3.79 5.21
CA ILE A 164 -4.69 -3.72 6.12
C ILE A 164 -5.12 -3.32 7.53
N SER A 165 -5.96 -2.29 7.65
CA SER A 165 -6.50 -1.85 8.94
C SER A 165 -7.36 -2.94 9.58
N ASP A 166 -8.33 -3.48 8.86
CA ASP A 166 -9.25 -4.50 9.36
C ASP A 166 -8.49 -5.75 9.86
N ASP A 167 -7.54 -6.27 9.07
CA ASP A 167 -6.74 -7.45 9.43
C ASP A 167 -5.94 -7.21 10.71
N ALA A 168 -5.32 -6.04 10.85
CA ALA A 168 -4.53 -5.68 12.03
C ALA A 168 -5.39 -5.55 13.29
N TYR A 169 -6.58 -4.96 13.20
CA TYR A 169 -7.50 -4.85 14.33
C TYR A 169 -8.21 -6.16 14.66
N ALA A 170 -8.44 -7.03 13.68
CA ALA A 170 -8.96 -8.37 13.89
C ALA A 170 -7.97 -9.26 14.66
N ALA A 171 -6.67 -9.11 14.42
CA ALA A 171 -5.62 -9.75 15.22
C ALA A 171 -5.59 -9.23 16.67
N GLY A 172 -5.96 -7.97 16.89
CA GLY A 172 -6.14 -7.37 18.20
C GLY A 172 -4.83 -7.06 18.94
N GLY A 173 -4.94 -6.82 20.25
CA GLY A 173 -3.80 -6.52 21.13
C GLY A 173 -3.27 -5.09 21.05
N THR A 174 -2.27 -4.78 21.87
CA THR A 174 -1.67 -3.44 21.96
C THR A 174 -0.84 -3.04 20.73
N MET A 175 -0.56 -4.01 19.83
CA MET A 175 0.22 -3.82 18.61
C MET A 175 -0.62 -3.64 17.34
N ALA A 176 -1.95 -3.77 17.40
CA ALA A 176 -2.81 -3.65 16.22
C ALA A 176 -2.54 -2.36 15.42
N GLN A 177 -2.38 -1.22 16.10
CA GLN A 177 -2.09 0.05 15.45
C GLN A 177 -0.70 0.09 14.80
N VAL A 178 0.32 -0.46 15.47
CA VAL A 178 1.68 -0.55 14.93
C VAL A 178 1.69 -1.42 13.68
N ASN A 179 1.02 -2.57 13.72
CA ASN A 179 0.91 -3.49 12.60
C ASN A 179 0.21 -2.84 11.39
N ALA A 180 -0.92 -2.15 11.62
CA ALA A 180 -1.63 -1.43 10.57
C ALA A 180 -0.75 -0.35 9.92
N ALA A 181 -0.02 0.43 10.72
CA ALA A 181 0.85 1.49 10.24
C ALA A 181 2.06 0.92 9.45
N SER A 182 2.70 -0.13 9.95
CA SER A 182 3.82 -0.79 9.27
C SER A 182 3.38 -1.41 7.94
N ALA A 183 2.26 -2.14 7.92
CA ALA A 183 1.72 -2.73 6.70
C ALA A 183 1.30 -1.67 5.68
N THR A 184 0.79 -0.51 6.14
CA THR A 184 0.51 0.64 5.27
C THR A 184 1.78 1.19 4.63
N MET A 185 2.87 1.32 5.39
CA MET A 185 4.18 1.70 4.84
C MET A 185 4.66 0.69 3.80
N ASP A 186 4.59 -0.61 4.10
CA ASP A 186 5.02 -1.67 3.19
C ASP A 186 4.18 -1.72 1.91
N TYR A 187 2.88 -1.42 1.98
CA TYR A 187 2.01 -1.28 0.82
C TYR A 187 2.52 -0.22 -0.16
N TYR A 188 2.85 0.97 0.34
CA TYR A 188 3.38 2.04 -0.49
C TYR A 188 4.81 1.77 -0.96
N ARG A 189 5.66 1.23 -0.09
CA ARG A 189 7.05 0.86 -0.42
C ARG A 189 7.10 -0.18 -1.53
N SER A 190 6.26 -1.21 -1.45
CA SER A 190 6.15 -2.25 -2.47
C SER A 190 5.70 -1.69 -3.81
N ARG A 191 4.72 -0.78 -3.81
CA ARG A 191 4.32 -0.11 -5.06
C ARG A 191 5.43 0.78 -5.62
N ALA A 192 6.14 1.52 -4.77
CA ALA A 192 7.26 2.34 -5.22
C ALA A 192 8.36 1.48 -5.84
N ALA A 193 8.69 0.34 -5.24
CA ALA A 193 9.67 -0.60 -5.78
C ALA A 193 9.25 -1.14 -7.16
N GLN A 194 7.97 -1.49 -7.36
CA GLN A 194 7.46 -1.91 -8.67
C GLN A 194 7.67 -0.84 -9.75
N ILE A 195 7.33 0.41 -9.47
CA ILE A 195 7.47 1.50 -10.46
C ILE A 195 8.94 1.86 -10.66
N TYR A 196 9.76 1.82 -9.60
CA TYR A 196 11.20 2.01 -9.73
C TYR A 196 11.87 0.88 -10.52
N ARG A 197 11.38 -0.35 -10.41
CA ARG A 197 11.83 -1.47 -11.24
C ARG A 197 11.51 -1.23 -12.71
N GLN A 198 10.32 -0.69 -13.01
CA GLN A 198 9.94 -0.30 -14.36
C GLN A 198 10.81 0.85 -14.88
N LEU A 199 11.03 1.88 -14.05
CA LEU A 199 11.90 3.02 -14.37
C LEU A 199 13.33 2.56 -14.66
N TYR A 200 13.85 1.60 -13.88
CA TYR A 200 15.21 1.06 -14.03
C TYR A 200 15.47 0.45 -15.41
N SER A 201 14.43 -0.06 -16.09
CA SER A 201 14.54 -0.55 -17.47
C SER A 201 14.81 0.56 -18.49
N PHE A 202 14.58 1.83 -18.14
CA PHE A 202 14.80 3.00 -18.99
C PHE A 202 15.94 3.91 -18.48
N ASP A 203 16.11 3.99 -17.16
CA ASP A 203 17.12 4.80 -16.48
C ASP A 203 17.68 4.03 -15.28
N GLN A 204 18.85 3.40 -15.48
CA GLN A 204 19.53 2.66 -14.41
C GLN A 204 20.12 3.55 -13.32
N ASN A 205 20.26 4.86 -13.60
CA ASN A 205 20.82 5.85 -12.68
C ASN A 205 19.72 6.75 -12.08
N TYR A 206 18.48 6.25 -12.04
CA TYR A 206 17.38 7.00 -11.46
C TYR A 206 17.70 7.44 -10.03
N THR A 207 17.09 8.56 -9.63
CA THR A 207 17.22 9.09 -8.27
C THR A 207 15.88 9.08 -7.56
N TYR A 208 15.89 9.00 -6.22
CA TYR A 208 14.70 9.18 -5.40
C TYR A 208 14.32 10.67 -5.33
N ALA A 209 13.03 10.96 -5.13
CA ALA A 209 12.59 12.34 -4.86
C ALA A 209 12.98 12.80 -3.46
N PHE A 210 13.10 11.85 -2.53
CA PHE A 210 13.60 12.02 -1.17
C PHE A 210 14.96 12.71 -1.12
N LYS A 211 15.11 13.61 -0.13
CA LYS A 211 16.29 14.44 0.10
C LYS A 211 16.65 14.44 1.57
#